data_AF-A0A6S6TMB5-F1
#
_entry.id   AF-A0A6S6TMB5-F1
#
_cell.length_a   1.000
_cell.length_b   1.000
_cell.length_c   1.000
_cell.angle_alpha   90.00
_cell.angle_beta   90.00
_cell.angle_gamma   90.00
#
_symmetry.space_group_name_H-M   'P 1'
#
loop_
_entity.id
_entity.type
_entity.pdbx_description
1 polymer ?
#
loop_
_entity_poly.entity_id
_entity_poly.type
_entity_poly.pdbx_seq_one_letter_code
_entity_poly.pdbx_strand_id
1 'polypeptide(L)' 'MQNETPLNQKEVLLLEIEALLSYKPEEKMTINPNYLQYLELEDLTSIKKGLMRKIGKLSKEDILWLEKFKKYD' A
#
# COMPACT_ATOMS: atom_id res chain seq x y z
N MET A 1 8.02 16.08 -22.59
CA MET A 1 8.76 15.10 -21.78
C MET A 1 8.81 15.67 -20.38
N GLN A 2 8.02 15.13 -19.45
CA GLN A 2 8.03 15.61 -18.07
C GLN A 2 9.31 15.10 -17.42
N ASN A 3 10.17 16.02 -16.99
CA ASN A 3 11.40 15.70 -16.26
C ASN A 3 10.98 15.23 -14.87
N GLU A 4 11.00 13.91 -14.64
CA GLU A 4 10.70 13.35 -13.32
C GLU A 4 11.82 13.72 -12.35
N THR A 5 11.57 14.74 -11.54
CA THR A 5 12.44 15.06 -10.40
C THR A 5 12.19 14.07 -9.26
N PRO A 6 13.21 13.74 -8.45
CA PRO A 6 13.08 12.78 -7.35
C PRO A 6 11.93 13.10 -6.38
N LEU A 7 11.60 14.38 -6.21
CA LEU A 7 10.51 14.84 -5.36
C LEU A 7 9.14 14.35 -5.86
N ASN A 8 8.90 14.40 -7.18
CA ASN A 8 7.66 13.95 -7.80
C ASN A 8 7.49 12.43 -7.65
N GLN A 9 8.58 11.67 -7.77
CA GLN A 9 8.55 10.22 -7.57
C GLN A 9 8.23 9.83 -6.11
N LYS A 10 8.77 10.56 -5.12
CA LYS A 10 8.44 10.33 -3.71
C LYS A 10 6.96 10.64 -3.43
N GLU A 11 6.40 11.69 -4.01
CA GLU A 11 4.97 12.04 -3.89
C GLU A 11 4.05 10.95 -4.46
N VAL A 12 4.37 10.45 -5.66
CA VAL A 12 3.62 9.35 -6.28
C VAL A 12 3.64 8.10 -5.39
N LEU A 13 4.82 7.73 -4.87
CA LEU A 13 4.94 6.59 -3.96
C LEU A 13 4.12 6.78 -2.67
N LEU A 14 4.06 8.00 -2.14
CA LEU A 14 3.28 8.28 -0.94
C LEU A 14 1.78 8.05 -1.18
N LEU A 15 1.25 8.55 -2.29
CA LEU A 15 -0.16 8.36 -2.66
C LEU A 15 -0.49 6.87 -2.84
N GLU A 16 0.41 6.10 -3.45
CA GLU A 16 0.23 4.66 -3.58
C GLU A 16 0.26 3.95 -2.22
N ILE A 17 1.14 4.36 -1.31
CA ILE A 17 1.21 3.82 0.06
C ILE A 17 -0.09 4.15 0.82
N GLU A 18 -0.59 5.38 0.74
CA GLU A 18 -1.87 5.77 1.36
C GLU A 18 -3.04 4.95 0.81
N ALA A 19 -3.08 4.71 -0.49
CA ALA A 19 -4.09 3.88 -1.13
C ALA A 19 -4.03 2.43 -0.63
N LEU A 20 -2.82 1.87 -0.46
CA LEU A 20 -2.63 0.53 0.08
C LEU A 20 -3.03 0.44 1.56
N LEU A 21 -2.73 1.45 2.36
CA LEU A 21 -3.15 1.52 3.76
C LEU A 21 -4.67 1.65 3.90
N SER A 22 -5.30 2.41 3.01
CA SER A 22 -6.75 2.63 2.98
C SER A 22 -7.55 1.45 2.43
N TYR A 23 -6.93 0.28 2.25
CA TYR A 23 -7.61 -0.95 1.80
C TYR A 23 -8.80 -1.32 2.69
N LYS A 24 -8.72 -1.02 4.01
CA LYS A 24 -9.88 -1.06 4.89
C LYS A 24 -10.50 0.35 4.96
N PRO A 25 -11.75 0.54 4.49
CA PRO A 25 -12.38 1.87 4.45
C PRO A 25 -12.54 2.52 5.84
N GLU A 26 -12.45 1.72 6.90
CA GLU A 26 -12.56 2.14 8.31
C GLU A 26 -11.23 2.66 8.89
N GLU A 27 -10.10 2.35 8.24
CA GLU A 27 -8.75 2.70 8.69
C GLU A 27 -8.06 3.61 7.66
N LYS A 28 -8.76 4.64 7.18
CA LYS A 28 -8.13 5.67 6.33
C LYS A 28 -7.01 6.35 7.10
N MET A 29 -5.79 6.11 6.66
CA MET A 29 -4.59 6.75 7.19
C MET A 29 -4.10 7.79 6.18
N THR A 30 -4.02 9.04 6.61
CA THR A 30 -3.41 10.12 5.83
C THR A 30 -1.99 10.35 6.34
N ILE A 31 -1.01 10.31 5.44
CA ILE A 31 0.39 10.55 5.74
C ILE A 31 0.69 12.01 5.48
N ASN A 32 1.34 12.68 6.43
CA ASN A 32 1.73 14.07 6.25
C ASN A 32 2.84 14.16 5.16
N PRO A 33 2.61 14.87 4.06
CA PRO A 33 3.60 15.00 2.97
C PRO A 33 4.88 15.71 3.42
N ASN A 34 4.86 16.48 4.50
CA ASN A 34 6.07 17.10 5.06
C ASN A 34 7.11 16.07 5.51
N TYR A 35 6.74 14.81 5.71
CA TYR A 35 7.69 13.75 6.03
C TYR A 35 8.51 13.29 4.81
N LEU A 36 8.08 13.59 3.58
CA LEU A 36 8.80 13.21 2.35
C LEU A 36 10.24 13.73 2.30
N GLN A 37 10.50 14.89 2.93
CA GLN A 37 11.85 15.47 2.98
C GLN A 37 12.83 14.63 3.82
N TYR A 38 12.32 13.77 4.71
CA TYR A 38 13.09 12.91 5.60
C TYR A 38 13.08 11.44 5.16
N LEU A 39 12.29 11.10 4.14
CA LEU A 39 12.12 9.73 3.67
C LEU A 39 12.89 9.52 2.38
N GLU A 40 13.69 8.47 2.31
CA GLU A 40 14.36 8.13 1.07
C GLU A 40 13.44 7.40 0.08
N LEU A 41 13.76 7.53 -1.20
CA LEU A 41 12.96 6.88 -2.26
C LEU A 41 12.96 5.36 -2.09
N GLU A 42 14.09 4.80 -1.66
CA GLU A 42 14.26 3.37 -1.41
C GLU A 42 13.43 2.89 -0.21
N ASP A 43 13.32 3.71 0.84
CA ASP A 43 12.48 3.41 2.01
C ASP A 43 11.01 3.36 1.62
N LEU A 44 10.52 4.38 0.90
CA LEU A 44 9.15 4.43 0.38
C LEU A 44 8.84 3.22 -0.51
N THR A 45 9.77 2.88 -1.41
CA THR A 45 9.64 1.70 -2.28
C THR A 45 9.57 0.40 -1.47
N SER A 46 10.38 0.28 -0.41
CA SER A 46 10.39 -0.89 0.46
C SER A 46 9.10 -1.01 1.27
N ILE A 47 8.57 0.11 1.78
CA ILE A 47 7.28 0.18 2.47
C ILE A 47 6.15 -0.27 1.54
N LYS A 48 6.07 0.29 0.33
CA LYS A 48 5.08 -0.10 -0.69
C LYS A 48 5.12 -1.61 -0.94
N LYS A 49 6.31 -2.18 -1.20
CA LYS A 49 6.47 -3.64 -1.41
C LYS A 49 6.06 -4.47 -0.20
N GLY A 50 6.30 -3.97 1.01
CA GLY A 50 5.84 -4.61 2.25
C GLY A 50 4.33 -4.65 2.35
N LEU A 51 3.66 -3.52 2.10
CA LEU A 51 2.20 -3.39 2.13
C LEU A 51 1.52 -4.26 1.07
N MET A 52 2.00 -4.23 -0.17
CA MET A 52 1.47 -5.08 -1.24
C MET A 52 1.57 -6.58 -0.89
N ARG A 53 2.66 -7.01 -0.26
CA ARG A 53 2.80 -8.40 0.22
C ARG A 53 1.80 -8.73 1.32
N LYS A 54 1.53 -7.81 2.25
CA LYS A 54 0.52 -8.00 3.30
C LYS A 54 -0.89 -8.10 2.72
N ILE A 55 -1.26 -7.18 1.84
CA ILE A 55 -2.59 -7.17 1.19
C ILE A 55 -2.78 -8.42 0.32
N GLY A 56 -1.76 -8.82 -0.45
CA GLY A 56 -1.82 -10.05 -1.25
C GLY A 56 -1.92 -11.33 -0.41
N LYS A 57 -1.37 -11.34 0.81
CA LYS A 57 -1.57 -12.45 1.77
C LYS A 57 -2.97 -12.45 2.36
N LEU A 58 -3.46 -11.29 2.81
CA LEU A 58 -4.83 -11.11 3.32
C LEU A 58 -5.87 -11.58 2.31
N SER A 59 -5.77 -11.15 1.05
CA SER A 59 -6.68 -11.60 -0.01
C SER A 59 -6.67 -13.12 -0.22
N LYS A 60 -5.50 -13.78 -0.11
CA LYS A 60 -5.41 -15.24 -0.21
C LYS A 60 -6.01 -15.94 1.02
N GLU A 61 -5.78 -15.40 2.21
CA GLU A 61 -6.37 -15.91 3.45
C GLU A 61 -7.90 -15.78 3.44
N ASP A 62 -8.43 -14.66 2.96
CA ASP A 62 -9.87 -14.43 2.80
C ASP A 62 -10.50 -15.43 1.82
N ILE A 63 -9.84 -15.69 0.69
CA ILE A 63 -10.29 -16.72 -0.28
C ILE A 63 -10.28 -18.11 0.34
N LEU A 64 -9.20 -18.50 1.02
CA LEU A 64 -9.09 -19.81 1.69
C LEU A 64 -10.11 -19.97 2.81
N TRP A 65 -10.42 -18.88 3.51
CA TRP A 65 -11.47 -18.84 4.52
C TRP A 65 -12.84 -19.07 3.89
N LEU A 66 -13.17 -18.39 2.79
CA LEU A 66 -14.42 -18.58 2.05
C LEU A 66 -14.56 -20.00 1.46
N GLU A 67 -13.48 -20.61 0.98
CA GLU A 67 -13.50 -21.99 0.47
C GLU A 67 -13.87 -23.02 1.55
N LYS A 68 -13.54 -22.78 2.83
CA LYS A 68 -13.94 -23.65 3.94
C LYS A 68 -15.46 -23.63 4.18
N PHE A 69 -16.14 -22.52 3.85
CA PHE A 69 -17.59 -22.40 3.98
C PHE A 69 -18.36 -23.03 2.81
N LYS A 70 -17.73 -23.24 1.65
CA LYS A 70 -18.36 -23.89 0.48
C LYS A 70 -18.58 -25.41 0.61
N LYS A 71 -18.15 -26.05 1.71
CA LYS A 71 -18.25 -27.52 1.88
C LYS A 71 -19.54 -28.03 2.53
N TYR A 72 -20.60 -27.22 2.56
CA TYR A 72 -21.93 -27.69 2.94
C TYR A 72 -22.95 -27.29 1.86
N ASP A 73 -22.96 -28.07 0.78
CA ASP A 73 -24.13 -28.36 -0.05
C ASP A 73 -24.06 -29.86 -0.42
#